data_AF-A0AAD1KVY2-F1
#
_entry.id   AF-A0AAD1KVY2-F1
#
_cell.length_a   1.000
_cell.length_b   1.000
_cell.length_c   1.000
_cell.angle_alpha   90.00
_cell.angle_beta   90.00
_cell.angle_gamma   90.00
#
_symmetry.space_group_name_H-M   'P 1'
#
loop_
_entity.id
_entity.type
_entity.pdbx_description
1 polymer ?
#
loop_
_entity_poly.entity_id
_entity_poly.type
_entity_poly.pdbx_seq_one_letter_code
_entity_poly.pdbx_strand_id
1 'polypeptide(L)' 'MRLLVVEDDPRVGELLQEALEAEGHAVDWAESAEEALGLLEAFPYDLAILE' A
#
# COMPACT_ATOMS: atom_id res chain seq x y z
N MET A 1 -7.20 5.60 -8.50
CA MET A 1 -7.57 4.50 -7.58
C MET A 1 -6.66 4.61 -6.38
N ARG A 2 -7.15 4.27 -5.18
CA ARG A 2 -6.35 4.24 -3.97
C ARG A 2 -6.02 2.80 -3.63
N LEU A 3 -4.73 2.49 -3.55
CA LEU A 3 -4.19 1.16 -3.33
C LEU A 3 -3.52 1.09 -1.97
N LEU A 4 -3.68 -0.05 -1.29
CA LEU A 4 -2.94 -0.36 -0.08
C LEU A 4 -1.90 -1.43 -0.42
N VAL A 5 -0.63 -1.16 -0.17
CA VAL A 5 0.46 -2.14 -0.25
C VAL A 5 0.84 -2.52 1.17
N VAL A 6 0.88 -3.82 1.47
CA VAL A 6 1.35 -4.34 2.76
C VAL A 6 2.59 -5.17 2.49
N GLU A 7 3.75 -4.66 2.89
CA GLU A 7 5.07 -5.19 2.54
C GLU A 7 6.08 -4.85 3.64
N ASP A 8 6.81 -5.84 4.16
CA ASP A 8 7.74 -5.68 5.28
C ASP A 8 9.20 -5.41 4.85
N ASP A 9 9.60 -5.72 3.60
CA ASP A 9 10.90 -5.27 3.05
C ASP A 9 10.76 -3.85 2.48
N PRO A 10 11.41 -2.83 3.07
CA PRO A 10 11.26 -1.45 2.66
C PRO A 10 11.72 -1.17 1.22
N ARG A 11 12.63 -2.00 0.68
CA ARG A 11 13.08 -1.85 -0.71
C ARG A 11 12.04 -2.33 -1.70
N VAL A 12 11.28 -3.36 -1.34
CA VAL A 12 10.18 -3.87 -2.17
C VAL A 12 9.00 -2.90 -2.09
N GLY A 13 8.68 -2.43 -0.88
CA GLY A 13 7.63 -1.43 -0.65
C GLY A 13 7.85 -0.15 -1.44
N GLU A 14 9.06 0.43 -1.38
CA GLU A 14 9.43 1.64 -2.13
C GLU A 14 9.30 1.42 -3.65
N LEU A 15 9.80 0.30 -4.17
CA LEU A 15 9.70 -0.04 -5.60
C LEU A 15 8.25 -0.16 -6.07
N LEU A 16 7.40 -0.83 -5.30
CA LEU A 16 5.98 -1.00 -5.59
C LEU A 16 5.24 0.33 -5.55
N GLN A 17 5.52 1.15 -4.53
CA GLN A 17 4.94 2.47 -4.39
C GLN A 17 5.29 3.36 -5.59
N GLU A 18 6.58 3.49 -5.93
CA GLU A 18 7.02 4.30 -7.07
C GLU A 18 6.39 3.84 -8.39
N ALA A 19 6.35 2.52 -8.63
CA ALA A 19 5.78 1.95 -9.86
C ALA A 19 4.28 2.25 -9.99
N LEU A 20 3.50 2.02 -8.93
CA LEU A 20 2.05 2.21 -8.93
C LEU A 20 1.67 3.70 -8.94
N GLU A 21 2.43 4.55 -8.25
CA GLU A 21 2.26 6.01 -8.33
C GLU A 21 2.57 6.55 -9.73
N ALA A 22 3.58 6.00 -10.41
CA ALA A 22 3.90 6.35 -11.80
C ALA A 22 2.77 5.99 -12.78
N GLU A 23 1.95 4.98 -12.47
CA GLU A 23 0.73 4.64 -13.22
C GLU A 23 -0.47 5.55 -12.89
N GLY A 24 -0.31 6.50 -11.95
CA GLY A 24 -1.34 7.46 -11.55
C GLY A 24 -2.26 6.96 -10.44
N HIS A 25 -1.83 5.97 -9.67
CA HIS A 25 -2.52 5.52 -8.47
C HIS A 25 -2.07 6.30 -7.24
N ALA A 26 -2.97 6.44 -6.26
CA ALA A 26 -2.58 6.87 -4.92
C ALA A 26 -2.26 5.61 -4.11
N VAL A 27 -1.08 5.55 -3.53
CA VAL A 27 -0.61 4.35 -2.82
C VAL A 27 -0.35 4.72 -1.37
N ASP A 28 -0.97 3.98 -0.44
CA ASP A 28 -0.49 3.95 0.93
C ASP A 28 0.23 2.62 1.13
N TRP A 29 1.35 2.68 1.84
CA TRP A 29 2.16 1.52 2.17
C TRP A 29 2.13 1.31 3.68
N ALA A 30 1.96 0.05 4.08
CA ALA A 30 2.04 -0.42 5.46
C ALA A 30 3.16 -1.47 5.57
N GLU A 31 3.98 -1.36 6.62
CA GLU A 31 5.06 -2.31 6.91
C GLU A 31 4.58 -3.49 7.78
N SER A 32 3.31 -3.46 8.21
CA SER A 32 2.74 -4.50 9.07
C SER A 32 1.23 -4.66 8.90
N ALA A 33 0.71 -5.80 9.33
CA ALA A 33 -0.72 -6.07 9.34
C ALA A 33 -1.50 -5.11 10.27
N GLU A 34 -0.91 -4.68 11.39
CA GLU A 34 -1.56 -3.76 12.33
C GLU A 34 -1.74 -2.37 11.71
N GLU A 35 -0.71 -1.87 11.02
CA GLU A 35 -0.78 -0.63 10.27
C GLU A 35 -1.77 -0.72 9.10
N ALA A 36 -1.73 -1.81 8.34
CA ALA A 36 -2.64 -2.06 7.24
C ALA A 36 -4.11 -2.07 7.69
N LEU A 37 -4.41 -2.71 8.82
CA LEU A 37 -5.75 -2.71 9.41
C LEU A 37 -6.20 -1.30 9.80
N GLY A 38 -5.31 -0.50 10.43
CA GLY A 38 -5.61 0.89 10.75
C GLY A 38 -5.93 1.73 9.52
N LEU A 39 -5.21 1.52 8.42
CA LEU A 39 -5.46 2.19 7.15
C LEU A 39 -6.79 1.76 6.52
N LEU A 40 -7.08 0.45 6.50
CA LEU A 40 -8.34 -0.10 5.99
C LEU A 40 -9.57 0.41 6.76
N GLU A 41 -9.44 0.68 8.05
CA GLU A 41 -10.51 1.29 8.84
C GLU A 41 -10.69 2.79 8.55
N ALA A 42 -9.58 3.49 8.24
CA ALA A 42 -9.59 4.93 8.01
C ALA A 42 -10.00 5.31 6.58
N PHE A 43 -9.67 4.49 5.58
CA PHE A 43 -9.85 4.83 4.17
C PHE A 43 -10.42 3.66 3.36
N PRO A 44 -11.32 3.95 2.39
CA PRO A 44 -11.70 2.96 1.40
C PRO A 44 -10.58 2.77 0.36
N TYR A 45 -10.20 1.52 0.13
CA TYR A 45 -9.23 1.13 -0.91
C TYR A 45 -9.92 0.34 -2.02
N ASP A 46 -9.45 0.55 -3.24
CA ASP A 46 -9.96 -0.17 -4.43
C ASP A 46 -9.32 -1.56 -4.57
N LEU A 47 -8.10 -1.73 -4.04
CA LEU A 47 -7.32 -2.97 -4.07
C LEU A 47 -6.29 -2.93 -2.93
N ALA A 48 -6.06 -4.08 -2.31
CA ALA A 48 -4.95 -4.31 -1.39
C ALA A 48 -4.02 -5.39 -1.97
N ILE A 49 -2.71 -5.12 -1.93
CA ILE A 49 -1.65 -6.05 -2.34
C ILE A 49 -0.97 -6.52 -1.05
N LEU A 50 -0.85 -7.83 -0.88
CA LEU A 50 -0.34 -8.48 0.34
C LEU A 50 0.80 -9.43 -0.07
N GLU A 51 1.97 -9.28 0.55
CA GLU A 51 3.09 -10.24 0.51
C GLU A 51 3.24 -11.00 1.84
#